data_AF-Q1EG44-F1
#
_entry.id   AF-Q1EG44-F1
#
_cell.length_a   1.000
_cell.length_b   1.000
_cell.length_c   1.000
_cell.angle_alpha   90.00
_cell.angle_beta   90.00
_cell.angle_gamma   90.00
#
_symmetry.space_group_name_H-M   'P 1'
#
loop_
_entity.id
_entity.type
_entity.pdbx_description
1 polymer ?
#
loop_
_entity_poly.entity_id
_entity_poly.type
_entity_poly.pdbx_seq_one_letter_code
_entity_poly.pdbx_strand_id
1 'polypeptide(L)'
;MVRKRKRPEESTNQSSRKRRRKRGRPPEVLDRALNGRACPLEETILSLLPRPLPTSPSECRCRGAACLGCRGRRHLARGDDPPEYKTLLREVYCFVPPSALLPPGVFHRVGWSQRQIVRHVMEFQNSNVLCTGYSEHSRFSSIG
;
A
#
# COMPACT_ATOMS: atom_id res chain seq x y z
N MET A 1 -10.95 -37.56 -49.47
CA MET A 1 -11.46 -36.45 -48.63
C MET A 1 -11.41 -36.85 -47.17
N VAL A 2 -10.49 -36.32 -46.36
CA VAL A 2 -10.67 -36.20 -44.89
C VAL A 2 -9.98 -34.93 -44.42
N ARG A 3 -10.77 -33.92 -44.05
CA ARG A 3 -10.34 -32.74 -43.30
C ARG A 3 -10.48 -33.06 -41.80
N LYS A 4 -9.46 -32.82 -40.97
CA LYS A 4 -9.61 -32.60 -39.51
C LYS A 4 -8.35 -31.90 -38.98
N ARG A 5 -8.40 -30.57 -38.82
CA ARG A 5 -8.76 -29.78 -37.62
C ARG A 5 -7.53 -29.50 -36.73
N LYS A 6 -7.00 -28.29 -36.90
CA LYS A 6 -5.98 -27.60 -36.10
C LYS A 6 -6.52 -27.38 -34.67
N ARG A 7 -5.77 -27.76 -33.63
CA ARG A 7 -6.06 -27.37 -32.23
C ARG A 7 -5.63 -25.92 -32.00
N PRO A 8 -6.39 -25.11 -31.24
CA PRO A 8 -5.89 -23.88 -30.65
C PRO A 8 -5.81 -24.02 -29.12
N GLU A 9 -4.60 -24.12 -28.57
CA GLU A 9 -4.35 -24.08 -27.12
C GLU A 9 -3.17 -23.13 -26.86
N GLU A 10 -3.34 -21.84 -27.17
CA GLU A 10 -2.29 -20.85 -26.88
C GLU A 10 -2.84 -19.44 -26.65
N SER A 11 -3.90 -19.30 -25.85
CA SER A 11 -4.52 -17.99 -25.60
C SER A 11 -4.52 -17.58 -24.12
N THR A 12 -4.36 -18.51 -23.18
CA THR A 12 -4.61 -18.24 -21.76
C THR A 12 -3.36 -17.78 -20.99
N ASN A 13 -2.15 -18.11 -21.47
CA ASN A 13 -0.90 -17.87 -20.72
C ASN A 13 -0.19 -16.54 -21.03
N GLN A 14 -0.51 -15.87 -22.15
CA GLN A 14 0.09 -14.58 -22.50
C GLN A 14 -0.56 -13.40 -21.77
N SER A 15 -1.87 -13.45 -21.53
CA SER A 15 -2.61 -12.39 -20.82
C SER A 15 -2.15 -12.23 -19.36
N SER A 16 -1.95 -13.35 -18.67
CA SER A 16 -1.44 -13.40 -17.29
C SER A 16 0.01 -12.90 -17.17
N ARG A 17 0.85 -13.17 -18.18
CA ARG A 17 2.25 -12.68 -18.25
C ARG A 17 2.31 -11.19 -18.58
N LYS A 18 1.46 -10.68 -19.50
CA LYS A 18 1.34 -9.24 -19.78
C LYS A 18 0.82 -8.45 -18.57
N ARG A 19 -0.19 -8.97 -17.87
CA ARG A 19 -0.69 -8.39 -16.61
C ARG A 19 0.39 -8.37 -15.53
N ARG A 20 1.18 -9.44 -15.39
CA ARG A 20 2.32 -9.46 -14.44
C ARG A 20 3.42 -8.46 -14.78
N ARG A 21 3.72 -8.21 -16.05
CA ARG A 21 4.71 -7.19 -16.47
C ARG A 21 4.24 -5.74 -16.28
N LYS A 22 2.92 -5.50 -16.23
CA LYS A 22 2.34 -4.19 -15.90
C LYS A 22 2.14 -3.97 -14.40
N ARG A 23 2.14 -5.02 -13.58
CA ARG A 23 1.98 -4.91 -12.12
C ARG A 23 3.14 -4.09 -11.56
N GLY A 24 2.81 -2.95 -10.96
CA GLY A 24 3.75 -2.08 -10.27
C GLY A 24 4.33 -0.94 -11.11
N ARG A 25 4.01 -0.83 -12.41
CA ARG A 25 4.44 0.34 -13.20
C ARG A 25 3.40 1.46 -13.06
N PRO A 26 3.77 2.66 -12.62
CA PRO A 26 2.82 3.77 -12.53
C PRO A 26 2.21 4.08 -13.90
N PRO A 27 0.96 4.58 -13.95
CA PRO A 27 0.42 5.22 -15.14
C PRO A 27 1.40 6.25 -15.70
N GLU A 28 1.56 6.31 -17.02
CA GLU A 28 2.57 7.18 -17.66
C GLU A 28 2.45 8.64 -17.25
N VAL A 29 1.23 9.12 -17.02
CA VAL A 29 0.98 10.49 -16.56
C VAL A 29 1.62 10.73 -15.19
N LEU A 30 1.43 9.80 -14.24
CA LEU A 30 2.04 9.88 -12.90
C LEU A 30 3.56 9.70 -12.98
N ASP A 31 4.02 8.76 -13.82
CA ASP A 31 5.44 8.49 -14.03
C ASP A 31 6.16 9.75 -14.54
N ARG A 32 5.59 10.45 -15.52
CA ARG A 32 6.13 11.73 -16.03
C ARG A 32 6.04 12.84 -15.01
N ALA A 33 4.90 13.01 -14.33
CA ALA A 33 4.70 14.09 -13.37
C ALA A 33 5.64 13.98 -12.15
N LEU A 34 6.01 12.76 -11.76
CA LEU A 34 6.84 12.49 -10.59
C LEU A 34 8.26 12.07 -10.94
N ASN A 35 8.67 12.21 -12.21
CA ASN A 35 9.98 11.84 -12.75
C ASN A 35 10.39 10.39 -12.40
N GLY A 36 9.47 9.44 -12.56
CA GLY A 36 9.72 8.02 -12.30
C GLY A 36 9.77 7.65 -10.81
N ARG A 37 9.39 8.56 -9.90
CA ARG A 37 9.46 8.34 -8.44
C ARG A 37 8.16 7.87 -7.81
N ALA A 38 7.11 7.65 -8.61
CA ALA A 38 5.88 7.07 -8.13
C ALA A 38 6.10 5.58 -7.85
N CYS A 39 5.76 5.13 -6.64
CA CYS A 39 5.90 3.74 -6.22
C CYS A 39 4.54 3.17 -5.82
N PRO A 40 4.28 1.86 -6.02
CA PRO A 40 3.10 1.21 -5.45
C PRO A 40 3.04 1.41 -3.94
N LEU A 41 1.84 1.58 -3.40
CA LEU A 41 1.62 1.83 -1.97
C LEU A 41 2.26 0.77 -1.07
N GLU A 42 2.18 -0.51 -1.45
CA GLU A 42 2.87 -1.62 -0.77
C GLU A 42 4.37 -1.36 -0.62
N GLU A 43 5.05 -1.01 -1.71
CA GLU A 43 6.49 -0.77 -1.72
C GLU A 43 6.84 0.51 -0.94
N THR A 44 6.01 1.57 -1.07
CA THR A 44 6.17 2.79 -0.29
C THR A 44 6.09 2.51 1.21
N ILE A 45 5.06 1.80 1.69
CA ILE A 45 4.91 1.46 3.11
C ILE A 45 6.12 0.66 3.60
N LEU A 46 6.58 -0.33 2.84
CA LEU A 46 7.75 -1.14 3.20
C LEU A 46 9.06 -0.33 3.20
N SER A 47 9.20 0.65 2.31
CA SER A 47 10.37 1.53 2.25
C SER A 47 10.49 2.47 3.44
N LEU A 48 9.37 2.79 4.09
CA LEU A 48 9.30 3.67 5.27
C LEU A 48 9.64 2.94 6.58
N LEU A 49 9.83 1.62 6.54
CA LEU A 49 10.19 0.86 7.73
C LEU A 49 11.62 1.19 8.18
N PRO A 50 11.86 1.30 9.50
CA PRO A 50 13.19 1.55 10.02
C PRO A 50 14.17 0.45 9.56
N ARG A 51 15.38 0.87 9.18
CA ARG A 51 16.49 -0.01 8.82
C ARG A 51 17.60 0.07 9.87
N PRO A 52 18.28 -1.03 10.21
CA PRO A 52 18.04 -2.39 9.71
C PRO A 52 16.73 -2.99 10.26
N LEU A 53 16.12 -3.89 9.47
CA LEU A 53 14.96 -4.64 9.93
C LEU A 53 15.39 -5.63 11.02
N PRO A 54 14.53 -5.94 12.00
CA PRO A 54 14.86 -6.91 13.05
C PRO A 54 15.08 -8.30 12.45
N THR A 55 16.16 -8.96 12.87
CA THR A 55 16.56 -10.31 12.43
C THR A 55 15.58 -11.39 12.87
N SER A 56 14.95 -11.20 14.05
CA SER A 56 13.97 -12.12 14.59
C SER A 56 12.78 -11.38 15.25
N PRO A 57 11.57 -11.96 15.27
CA PRO A 57 10.44 -11.39 16.01
C PRO A 57 10.67 -11.25 17.52
N SER A 58 11.55 -12.06 18.10
CA SER A 58 11.95 -12.02 19.51
C SER A 58 12.82 -10.82 19.86
N GLU A 59 13.69 -10.38 18.94
CA GLU A 59 14.49 -9.15 19.08
C GLU A 59 13.69 -7.88 18.79
N CYS A 60 12.50 -8.02 18.21
CA CYS A 60 11.65 -6.88 17.89
C CYS A 60 10.85 -6.41 19.12
N ARG A 61 10.56 -5.10 19.17
CA ARG A 61 9.61 -4.50 20.13
C ARG A 61 8.21 -5.14 20.11
N CYS A 62 7.87 -5.91 19.08
CA CYS A 62 6.63 -6.68 19.03
C CYS A 62 6.62 -7.91 19.95
N ARG A 63 7.75 -8.28 20.59
CA ARG A 63 7.86 -9.40 21.53
C ARG A 63 7.30 -10.71 20.96
N GLY A 64 7.61 -11.02 19.71
CA GLY A 64 7.11 -12.23 19.04
C GLY A 64 5.72 -12.12 18.39
N ALA A 65 4.96 -11.03 18.59
CA ALA A 65 3.64 -10.84 17.97
C ALA A 65 3.69 -10.61 16.44
N ALA A 66 4.89 -10.53 15.86
CA ALA A 66 5.17 -10.49 14.43
C ALA A 66 4.48 -9.31 13.69
N CYS A 67 4.95 -8.10 14.01
CA CYS A 67 4.48 -6.84 13.41
C CYS A 67 4.92 -6.68 11.94
N LEU A 68 4.51 -5.54 11.34
CA LEU A 68 4.91 -5.13 9.99
C LEU A 68 6.43 -5.17 9.78
N GLY A 69 7.23 -4.73 10.76
CA GLY A 69 8.70 -4.79 10.66
C GLY A 69 9.26 -6.22 10.59
N CYS A 70 8.64 -7.18 11.27
CA CYS A 70 9.11 -8.58 11.30
C CYS A 70 8.67 -9.39 10.07
N ARG A 71 7.45 -9.14 9.58
CA ARG A 71 6.82 -9.94 8.53
C ARG A 71 6.75 -9.23 7.18
N GLY A 72 7.04 -7.93 7.14
CA GLY A 72 7.01 -7.08 5.96
C GLY A 72 5.70 -7.27 5.20
N ARG A 73 5.84 -7.60 3.91
CA ARG A 73 4.72 -7.82 2.99
C ARG A 73 3.68 -8.82 3.50
N ARG A 74 4.09 -9.87 4.23
CA ARG A 74 3.18 -10.89 4.78
C ARG A 74 2.27 -10.36 5.89
N HIS A 75 2.69 -9.29 6.56
CA HIS A 75 1.84 -8.58 7.53
C HIS A 75 0.91 -7.59 6.83
N LEU A 76 1.41 -6.92 5.78
CA LEU A 76 0.67 -5.91 5.05
C LEU A 76 -0.46 -6.48 4.21
N ALA A 77 -0.28 -7.65 3.59
CA ALA A 77 -1.29 -8.32 2.79
C ALA A 77 -1.39 -9.79 3.18
N ARG A 78 -2.35 -10.11 4.05
CA ARG A 78 -2.62 -11.47 4.53
C ARG A 78 -3.42 -12.27 3.49
N GLY A 79 -3.37 -13.59 3.62
CA GLY A 79 -4.08 -14.50 2.72
C GLY A 79 -5.59 -14.28 2.73
N ASP A 80 -6.14 -13.98 3.91
CA ASP A 80 -7.54 -13.74 4.23
C ASP A 80 -8.04 -12.31 3.91
N ASP A 81 -7.15 -11.36 3.58
CA ASP A 81 -7.59 -9.99 3.30
C ASP A 81 -8.41 -9.88 2.01
N PRO A 82 -9.38 -8.94 1.93
CA PRO A 82 -10.19 -8.72 0.75
C PRO A 82 -9.36 -8.46 -0.53
N PRO A 83 -9.82 -8.94 -1.71
CA PRO A 83 -9.12 -8.72 -2.96
C PRO A 83 -9.02 -7.22 -3.32
N GLU A 84 -10.00 -6.41 -2.92
CA GLU A 84 -10.02 -4.96 -3.10
C GLU A 84 -8.87 -4.30 -2.33
N TYR A 85 -8.64 -4.73 -1.08
CA TYR A 85 -7.51 -4.24 -0.28
C TYR A 85 -6.17 -4.62 -0.90
N LYS A 86 -6.00 -5.86 -1.34
CA LYS A 86 -4.80 -6.31 -2.05
C LYS A 86 -4.58 -5.57 -3.37
N THR A 87 -5.65 -5.16 -4.04
CA THR A 87 -5.61 -4.36 -5.26
C THR A 87 -5.18 -2.94 -4.94
N LEU A 88 -5.76 -2.32 -3.92
CA LEU A 88 -5.38 -1.00 -3.41
C LEU A 88 -3.87 -0.94 -3.13
N LEU A 89 -3.31 -1.92 -2.42
CA LEU A 89 -1.89 -1.96 -2.10
C LEU A 89 -0.97 -2.00 -3.35
N ARG A 90 -1.46 -2.56 -4.46
CA ARG A 90 -0.67 -2.81 -5.68
C ARG A 90 -0.88 -1.82 -6.80
N GLU A 91 -2.06 -1.21 -6.84
CA GLU A 91 -2.51 -0.36 -7.96
C GLU A 91 -2.73 1.10 -7.54
N VAL A 92 -2.66 1.42 -6.25
CA VAL A 92 -2.48 2.80 -5.78
C VAL A 92 -0.99 3.12 -5.78
N TYR A 93 -0.67 4.31 -6.28
CA TYR A 93 0.69 4.83 -6.37
C TYR A 93 0.86 6.04 -5.46
N CYS A 94 2.02 6.12 -4.83
CA CYS A 94 2.37 7.19 -3.91
C CYS A 94 3.75 7.75 -4.26
N PHE A 95 3.94 9.01 -3.90
CA PHE A 95 5.24 9.67 -3.93
C PHE A 95 5.51 10.27 -2.55
N VAL A 96 6.65 9.91 -1.97
CA VAL A 96 7.12 10.48 -0.71
C VAL A 96 8.27 11.42 -1.05
N PRO A 97 8.10 12.74 -0.89
CA PRO A 97 9.17 13.68 -1.16
C PRO A 97 10.34 13.46 -0.18
N PRO A 98 11.60 13.74 -0.58
CA PRO A 98 12.74 13.62 0.33
C PRO A 98 12.64 14.48 1.60
N SER A 99 11.84 15.56 1.54
CA SER A 99 11.54 16.43 2.68
C SER A 99 10.42 15.92 3.58
N ALA A 100 9.79 14.79 3.26
CA ALA A 100 8.75 14.21 4.10
C ALA A 100 9.33 13.79 5.45
N LEU A 101 8.57 14.07 6.51
CA LEU A 101 8.89 13.56 7.84
C LEU A 101 8.78 12.03 7.83
N LEU A 102 9.76 11.38 8.46
CA LEU A 102 9.69 9.94 8.67
C LEU A 102 8.52 9.60 9.58
N PRO A 103 7.84 8.45 9.39
CA PRO A 103 6.86 7.99 10.34
C PRO A 103 7.46 7.88 11.74
N PRO A 104 6.71 8.20 12.80
CA PRO A 104 7.22 8.13 14.15
C PRO A 104 7.71 6.71 14.46
N GLY A 105 8.98 6.59 14.88
CA GLY A 105 9.61 5.30 15.19
C GLY A 105 8.97 4.57 16.37
N VAL A 106 8.14 5.28 17.15
CA VAL A 106 7.31 4.72 18.22
C VAL A 106 5.88 5.17 18.00
N PHE A 107 5.07 4.31 17.37
CA PHE A 107 3.64 4.38 17.58
C PHE A 107 3.35 3.72 18.92
N HIS A 108 3.15 4.54 19.96
CA HIS A 108 2.64 4.00 21.21
C HIS A 108 1.32 3.29 20.90
N ARG A 109 1.13 2.08 21.45
CA ARG A 109 -0.19 1.45 21.54
C ARG A 109 -1.02 2.24 22.56
N VAL A 110 -1.25 3.51 22.29
CA VAL A 110 -2.36 4.22 22.89
C VAL A 110 -3.60 3.50 22.37
N GLY A 111 -4.58 3.19 23.21
CA GLY A 111 -5.78 2.40 22.89
C GLY A 111 -6.72 3.05 21.86
N TRP A 112 -6.17 3.69 20.85
CA TRP A 112 -6.84 4.37 19.78
C TRP A 112 -7.23 3.34 18.72
N SER A 113 -8.51 3.33 18.41
CA SER A 113 -9.02 2.70 17.20
C SER A 113 -8.36 3.32 15.96
N GLN A 114 -8.34 2.57 14.86
CA GLN A 114 -7.90 3.07 13.56
C GLN A 114 -8.62 4.38 13.18
N ARG A 115 -9.92 4.49 13.51
CA ARG A 115 -10.71 5.71 13.30
C ARG A 115 -10.17 6.90 14.11
N GLN A 116 -9.74 6.69 15.35
CA GLN A 116 -9.13 7.76 16.16
C GLN A 116 -7.78 8.18 15.58
N ILE A 117 -6.98 7.23 15.11
CA ILE A 117 -5.69 7.53 14.45
C ILE A 117 -5.92 8.37 13.20
N VAL A 118 -6.78 7.91 12.28
CA VAL A 118 -7.09 8.63 11.04
C VAL A 118 -7.63 10.02 11.34
N ARG A 119 -8.58 10.13 12.27
CA ARG A 119 -9.15 11.42 12.69
C ARG A 119 -8.07 12.37 13.19
N HIS A 120 -7.23 11.91 14.12
CA HIS A 120 -6.21 12.76 14.71
C HIS A 120 -5.19 13.24 13.67
N VAL A 121 -4.83 12.38 12.69
CA VAL A 121 -3.95 12.77 11.59
C VAL A 121 -4.60 13.81 10.67
N MET A 122 -5.90 13.67 10.38
CA MET A 122 -6.65 14.66 9.58
C MET A 122 -6.73 16.01 10.31
N GLU A 123 -7.06 16.00 11.60
CA GLU A 123 -7.12 17.23 12.42
C GLU A 123 -5.74 17.89 12.55
N PHE A 124 -4.66 17.11 12.64
CA PHE A 124 -3.29 17.63 12.69
C PHE A 124 -2.80 18.18 11.35
N GLN A 125 -3.24 17.60 10.22
CA GLN A 125 -2.86 18.03 8.87
C GLN A 125 -4.04 18.68 8.13
N ASN A 126 -4.58 19.76 8.70
CA ASN A 126 -5.77 20.47 8.23
C ASN A 126 -5.69 21.13 6.83
N SER A 127 -4.55 21.01 6.13
CA SER A 127 -4.29 21.68 4.85
C SER A 127 -4.11 20.73 3.65
N ASN A 128 -4.35 19.43 3.82
CA ASN A 128 -4.23 18.46 2.73
C ASN A 128 -5.57 18.11 2.07
N VAL A 129 -5.50 17.52 0.86
CA VAL A 129 -6.68 17.12 0.08
C VAL A 129 -7.59 16.15 0.84
N LEU A 130 -7.04 15.30 1.72
CA LEU A 130 -7.83 14.38 2.54
C LEU A 130 -8.72 15.12 3.54
N CYS A 131 -8.30 16.31 3.98
CA CYS A 131 -9.06 17.16 4.91
C CYS A 131 -10.06 18.06 4.19
N THR A 132 -10.09 18.05 2.85
CA THR A 132 -11.10 18.80 2.10
C THR A 132 -12.49 18.22 2.41
N GLY A 133 -13.40 19.06 2.88
CA GLY A 133 -14.74 18.64 3.30
C GLY A 133 -14.81 17.90 4.64
N TYR A 134 -13.71 17.78 5.40
CA TYR A 134 -13.75 17.28 6.77
C TYR A 134 -14.45 18.29 7.69
N SER A 135 -15.51 17.85 8.36
CA SER A 135 -16.19 18.65 9.39
C SER A 135 -15.76 18.17 10.77
N GLU A 136 -15.21 19.08 11.58
CA GLU A 136 -14.86 18.81 12.99
C GLU A 136 -16.09 18.44 13.82
N HIS A 137 -17.27 18.94 13.45
CA HIS A 137 -18.53 18.70 14.14
C HIS A 137 -19.07 17.28 13.88
N SER A 138 -19.05 16.83 12.61
CA SER A 138 -19.52 15.48 12.25
C SER A 138 -18.41 14.43 12.33
N ARG A 139 -17.14 14.85 12.37
CA ARG A 139 -15.93 14.01 12.33
C ARG A 139 -15.93 13.08 11.11
N PHE A 140 -16.42 13.60 9.99
CA PHE A 140 -16.51 12.94 8.69
C PHE A 140 -16.11 13.92 7.58
N SER A 141 -15.48 13.38 6.54
CA SER A 141 -15.41 14.06 5.26
C SER A 141 -16.58 13.60 4.40
N SER A 142 -17.26 14.52 3.73
CA SER A 142 -18.30 14.20 2.73
C SER A 142 -17.72 13.65 1.42
N ILE A 143 -16.39 13.60 1.30
CA ILE A 143 -15.64 13.15 0.12
C ILE A 143 -15.09 11.71 0.31
N GLY A 144 -15.24 11.12 1.51
CA GLY A 144 -14.70 9.81 1.88
C GLY A 144 -15.74 8.78 2.27
#